data_AF-A0A7C3ZR71-F1
#
_entry.id   AF-A0A7C3ZR71-F1
#
_cell.length_a   1.000
_cell.length_b   1.000
_cell.length_c   1.000
_cell.angle_alpha   90.00
_cell.angle_beta   90.00
_cell.angle_gamma   90.00
#
_symmetry.space_group_name_H-M   'P 1'
#
loop_
_entity.id
_entity.type
_entity.pdbx_description
1 polymer ?
#
loop_
_entity_poly.entity_id
_entity_poly.type
_entity_poly.pdbx_seq_one_letter_code
_entity_poly.pdbx_strand_id
1 'polypeptide(L)'
;MRKRLLVIAFLLALSLFAFSATAVEFDVELNPTQASTRIGESANYTLTLSHDSPNTESFDIYSPDVEWDITTSIPRPIFVNPGEEKSVRLFVRPLYATPGYYAFALHVRHSASGALARKTITIGVQPKNYVPGQYAPAVRLYPSVSPIDPREPAVITINVTNANRRDLKNVTFKVRSNLLNTEAVIDLAGLEKRQLVFPIRIPARTAPQSDRLHVTAIVMDGDEIIPFDAEPFDFEVVEYGEITSTVQEERSFLKRTWTYTLTNTGNAPKQTEFKLRSPFFQGWFTTTEPSARKVDLDSGNYDAWDISLGVGESTQVRVVTNYRPLLIVFLVFSIAVAAYYTFRSPLVVRKSAVVIAAREGGMSELKVLIEVSNRSSRPVKEVVVLDKVPHIATVVRDFEVGTIRPTKITHDQHKGTLLKWTLDELDSGEERVITYRIQSKLSILGQMRLPVAVTKCVTKSGERRTKSNISQIGFGQ
;
A
#
# COMPACT_ATOMS: atom_id res chain seq x y z
N MET A 1 -7.61 57.63 -46.29
CA MET A 1 -8.96 57.33 -45.73
C MET A 1 -9.99 56.90 -46.78
N ARG A 2 -10.08 57.51 -47.96
CA ARG A 2 -11.11 57.18 -48.98
C ARG A 2 -11.20 55.70 -49.43
N LYS A 3 -10.08 54.98 -49.59
CA LYS A 3 -10.10 53.55 -49.98
C LYS A 3 -10.61 52.60 -48.89
N ARG A 4 -10.43 52.93 -47.60
CA ARG A 4 -10.97 52.12 -46.48
C ARG A 4 -12.48 52.32 -46.29
N LEU A 5 -12.98 53.52 -46.56
CA LEU A 5 -14.42 53.80 -46.51
C LEU A 5 -15.20 53.05 -47.60
N LEU A 6 -14.61 52.90 -48.79
CA LEU A 6 -15.23 52.21 -49.94
C LEU A 6 -15.31 50.69 -49.74
N VAL A 7 -14.30 50.09 -49.09
CA VAL A 7 -14.30 48.66 -48.74
C VAL A 7 -15.31 48.37 -47.62
N ILE A 8 -15.46 49.27 -46.65
CA ILE A 8 -16.48 49.13 -45.58
C ILE A 8 -17.89 49.30 -46.16
N ALA A 9 -18.11 50.26 -47.06
CA ALA A 9 -19.40 50.42 -47.74
C ALA A 9 -19.75 49.23 -48.63
N PHE A 10 -18.76 48.63 -49.30
CA PHE A 10 -18.95 47.41 -50.10
C PHE A 10 -19.24 46.18 -49.23
N LEU A 11 -18.57 46.02 -48.08
CA LEU A 11 -18.87 44.94 -47.12
C LEU A 11 -20.23 45.13 -46.42
N LEU A 12 -20.64 46.37 -46.12
CA LEU A 12 -21.99 46.65 -45.61
C LEU A 12 -23.07 46.35 -46.66
N ALA A 13 -22.82 46.71 -47.92
CA ALA A 13 -23.71 46.37 -49.04
C ALA A 13 -23.77 44.85 -49.28
N LEU A 14 -22.67 44.12 -49.10
CA LEU A 14 -22.64 42.65 -49.20
C LEU A 14 -23.36 41.98 -48.02
N SER A 15 -23.36 42.58 -46.82
CA SER A 15 -24.13 42.09 -45.66
C SER A 15 -25.64 42.31 -45.80
N LEU A 16 -26.06 43.31 -46.57
CA LEU A 16 -27.47 43.55 -46.93
C LEU A 16 -27.98 42.57 -48.01
N PHE A 17 -27.08 41.82 -48.67
CA PHE A 17 -27.39 40.70 -49.56
C PHE A 17 -27.30 39.34 -48.86
N ALA A 18 -27.30 39.31 -47.52
CA ALA A 18 -27.62 38.09 -46.79
C ALA A 18 -29.05 37.70 -47.17
N PHE A 19 -29.17 36.80 -48.15
CA PHE A 19 -30.40 36.19 -48.59
C PHE A 19 -31.24 35.87 -47.36
N SER A 20 -32.32 36.62 -47.17
CA SER A 20 -33.41 36.20 -46.32
C SER A 20 -33.94 34.94 -47.01
N ALA A 21 -33.45 33.78 -46.60
CA ALA A 21 -34.10 32.53 -46.93
C ALA A 21 -35.48 32.63 -46.30
N THR A 22 -36.46 33.06 -47.09
CA THR A 22 -37.86 33.06 -46.69
C THR A 22 -38.18 31.60 -46.45
N ALA A 23 -38.13 31.19 -45.19
CA ALA A 23 -38.62 29.88 -44.80
C ALA A 23 -40.08 29.85 -45.24
N VAL A 24 -40.40 28.92 -46.15
CA VAL A 24 -41.80 28.68 -46.54
C VAL A 24 -42.53 28.30 -45.27
N GLU A 25 -43.45 29.16 -44.84
CA GLU A 25 -44.37 28.88 -43.75
C GLU A 25 -45.45 27.94 -44.31
N PHE A 26 -45.67 26.83 -43.61
CA PHE A 26 -46.65 25.83 -43.97
C PHE A 26 -47.37 25.40 -42.69
N ASP A 27 -48.67 25.15 -42.82
CA ASP A 27 -49.49 24.68 -41.71
C ASP A 27 -49.84 23.21 -41.88
N VAL A 28 -50.00 22.56 -40.73
CA VAL A 28 -50.28 21.13 -40.63
C VAL A 28 -51.40 20.95 -39.61
N GLU A 29 -52.56 20.51 -40.04
CA GLU A 29 -53.62 20.09 -39.14
C GLU A 29 -53.73 18.57 -39.12
N LEU A 30 -53.95 18.01 -37.93
CA LEU A 30 -54.06 16.57 -37.74
C LEU A 30 -55.33 16.27 -36.93
N ASN A 31 -56.30 15.65 -37.58
CA ASN A 31 -57.60 15.35 -36.99
C ASN A 31 -57.83 13.83 -36.94
N PRO A 32 -58.12 13.25 -35.77
CA PRO A 32 -58.41 11.83 -35.66
C PRO A 32 -59.75 11.50 -36.30
N THR A 33 -59.75 10.57 -37.27
CA THR A 33 -61.00 9.99 -37.79
C THR A 33 -61.39 8.76 -36.97
N GLN A 34 -60.39 8.00 -36.51
CA GLN A 34 -60.53 6.87 -35.60
C GLN A 34 -59.28 6.79 -34.71
N ALA A 35 -59.35 7.36 -33.49
CA ALA A 35 -58.22 7.43 -32.55
C ALA A 35 -57.96 6.12 -31.76
N SER A 36 -58.47 4.99 -32.24
CA SER A 36 -58.27 3.69 -31.58
C SER A 36 -58.26 2.54 -32.58
N THR A 37 -57.38 1.56 -32.35
CA THR A 37 -57.19 0.40 -33.21
C THR A 37 -56.99 -0.87 -32.40
N ARG A 38 -57.20 -2.04 -33.00
CA ARG A 38 -56.81 -3.32 -32.40
C ARG A 38 -55.36 -3.67 -32.78
N ILE A 39 -54.73 -4.53 -32.00
CA ILE A 39 -53.41 -5.09 -32.35
C ILE A 39 -53.52 -5.77 -33.73
N GLY A 40 -52.70 -5.30 -34.67
CA GLY A 40 -52.66 -5.77 -36.07
C GLY A 40 -53.52 -4.96 -37.06
N GLU A 41 -54.37 -4.06 -36.58
CA GLU A 41 -55.20 -3.15 -37.40
C GLU A 41 -54.62 -1.71 -37.39
N SER A 42 -55.07 -0.87 -38.33
CA SER A 42 -54.63 0.52 -38.43
C SER A 42 -55.70 1.51 -37.93
N ALA A 43 -55.28 2.50 -37.16
CA ALA A 43 -56.07 3.70 -36.87
C ALA A 43 -55.94 4.71 -38.02
N ASN A 44 -56.96 5.57 -38.16
CA ASN A 44 -57.09 6.50 -39.26
C ASN A 44 -57.07 7.95 -38.79
N TYR A 45 -56.19 8.76 -39.37
CA TYR A 45 -56.12 10.21 -39.16
C TYR A 45 -56.25 10.93 -40.49
N THR A 46 -56.83 12.13 -40.47
CA THR A 46 -56.82 13.03 -41.61
C THR A 46 -55.78 14.10 -41.34
N LEU A 47 -54.76 14.14 -42.20
CA LEU A 47 -53.72 15.17 -42.21
C LEU A 47 -54.05 16.18 -43.27
N THR A 48 -54.10 17.45 -42.90
CA THR A 48 -54.33 18.55 -43.82
C THR A 48 -53.08 19.43 -43.90
N LEU A 49 -52.61 19.67 -45.12
CA LEU A 49 -51.40 20.44 -45.42
C LEU A 49 -51.74 21.64 -46.28
N SER A 50 -51.22 22.80 -45.91
CA SER A 50 -51.32 24.04 -46.70
C SER A 50 -50.03 24.85 -46.61
N HIS A 51 -49.74 25.67 -47.61
CA HIS A 51 -48.57 26.53 -47.64
C HIS A 51 -48.82 27.82 -48.42
N ASP A 52 -48.00 28.83 -48.12
CA ASP A 52 -48.10 30.16 -48.77
C ASP A 52 -47.11 30.34 -49.93
N SER A 53 -46.33 29.31 -50.29
CA SER A 53 -45.39 29.35 -51.42
C SER A 53 -46.12 29.53 -52.77
N PRO A 54 -45.55 30.34 -53.71
CA PRO A 54 -46.08 30.50 -55.06
C PRO A 54 -45.79 29.29 -55.98
N ASN A 55 -45.00 28.30 -55.53
CA ASN A 55 -44.67 27.10 -56.28
C ASN A 55 -45.27 25.85 -55.62
N THR A 56 -45.42 24.76 -56.38
CA THR A 56 -45.79 23.45 -55.83
C THR A 56 -44.69 22.96 -54.90
N GLU A 57 -45.04 22.69 -53.65
CA GLU A 57 -44.10 22.22 -52.63
C GLU A 57 -44.30 20.73 -52.34
N SER A 58 -43.27 20.10 -51.77
CA SER A 58 -43.32 18.69 -51.40
C SER A 58 -43.00 18.47 -49.92
N PHE A 59 -43.71 17.52 -49.30
CA PHE A 59 -43.64 17.24 -47.88
C PHE A 59 -43.41 15.75 -47.60
N ASP A 60 -42.45 15.46 -46.74
CA ASP A 60 -42.14 14.14 -46.22
C ASP A 60 -42.75 13.93 -44.84
N ILE A 61 -43.40 12.78 -44.65
CA ILE A 61 -44.04 12.43 -43.39
C ILE A 61 -43.40 11.17 -42.83
N TYR A 62 -42.96 11.24 -41.57
CA TYR A 62 -42.39 10.10 -40.85
C TYR A 62 -42.60 10.26 -39.33
N SER A 63 -42.39 9.18 -38.57
CA SER A 63 -42.24 9.24 -37.12
C SER A 63 -40.87 8.70 -36.74
N PRO A 64 -40.20 9.29 -35.73
CA PRO A 64 -38.96 8.73 -35.19
C PRO A 64 -39.18 7.49 -34.32
N ASP A 65 -40.43 7.21 -33.94
CA ASP A 65 -40.78 6.06 -33.09
C ASP A 65 -40.86 4.78 -33.93
N VAL A 66 -40.12 3.75 -33.50
CA VAL A 66 -40.00 2.46 -34.20
C VAL A 66 -41.14 1.49 -33.87
N GLU A 67 -41.96 1.80 -32.87
CA GLU A 67 -43.08 0.96 -32.46
C GLU A 67 -44.31 1.10 -33.38
N TRP A 68 -44.29 2.10 -34.30
CA TRP A 68 -45.42 2.48 -35.15
C TRP A 68 -45.09 2.44 -36.63
N ASP A 69 -45.96 1.80 -37.40
CA ASP A 69 -45.93 1.82 -38.86
C ASP A 69 -46.91 2.88 -39.37
N ILE A 70 -46.40 3.87 -40.09
CA ILE A 70 -47.17 5.01 -40.59
C ILE A 70 -47.14 5.02 -42.11
N THR A 71 -48.31 4.85 -42.70
CA THR A 71 -48.50 4.86 -44.15
C THR A 71 -49.53 5.90 -44.57
N THR A 72 -49.36 6.44 -45.76
CA THR A 72 -50.24 7.46 -46.35
C THR A 72 -51.10 6.83 -47.44
N SER A 73 -52.31 7.38 -47.64
CA SER A 73 -53.21 6.99 -48.73
C SER A 73 -52.68 7.33 -50.14
N ILE A 74 -51.70 8.23 -50.23
CA ILE A 74 -51.00 8.59 -51.47
C ILE A 74 -49.48 8.37 -51.30
N PRO A 75 -48.72 8.16 -52.39
CA PRO A 75 -47.27 8.02 -52.33
C PRO A 75 -46.59 9.25 -51.70
N ARG A 76 -45.48 9.02 -50.98
CA ARG A 76 -44.59 10.06 -50.46
C ARG A 76 -43.48 10.36 -51.49
N PRO A 77 -42.99 11.61 -51.60
CA PRO A 77 -43.42 12.81 -50.89
C PRO A 77 -44.79 13.33 -51.38
N ILE A 78 -45.50 14.06 -50.53
CA ILE A 78 -46.81 14.63 -50.86
C ILE A 78 -46.60 15.98 -51.53
N PHE A 79 -47.15 16.16 -52.73
CA PHE A 79 -47.11 17.42 -53.48
C PHE A 79 -48.37 18.24 -53.22
N VAL A 80 -48.19 19.51 -52.87
CA VAL A 80 -49.26 20.49 -52.62
C VAL A 80 -49.07 21.68 -53.56
N ASN A 81 -50.13 22.07 -54.26
CA ASN A 81 -50.05 23.22 -55.17
C ASN A 81 -50.28 24.54 -54.42
N PRO A 82 -49.82 25.69 -54.96
CA PRO A 82 -50.06 27.00 -54.38
C PRO A 82 -51.54 27.27 -54.11
N GLY A 83 -51.88 27.63 -52.87
CA GLY A 83 -53.26 27.90 -52.45
C GLY A 83 -54.18 26.67 -52.36
N GLU A 84 -53.65 25.46 -52.57
CA GLU A 84 -54.37 24.20 -52.36
C GLU A 84 -54.21 23.76 -50.89
N GLU A 85 -55.33 23.37 -50.28
CA GLU A 85 -55.31 22.67 -48.99
C GLU A 85 -55.45 21.16 -49.26
N LYS A 86 -54.39 20.39 -49.00
CA LYS A 86 -54.32 18.97 -49.33
C LYS A 86 -54.64 18.11 -48.11
N SER A 87 -55.74 17.38 -48.17
CA SER A 87 -56.10 16.37 -47.17
C SER A 87 -55.64 14.97 -47.57
N VAL A 88 -54.92 14.29 -46.67
CA VAL A 88 -54.39 12.93 -46.86
C VAL A 88 -54.76 12.06 -45.67
N ARG A 89 -55.24 10.84 -45.93
CA ARG A 89 -55.46 9.86 -44.86
C ARG A 89 -54.14 9.21 -44.46
N LEU A 90 -53.86 9.20 -43.15
CA LEU A 90 -52.77 8.51 -42.50
C LEU A 90 -53.30 7.24 -41.82
N PHE A 91 -52.65 6.11 -42.09
CA PHE A 91 -52.88 4.83 -41.43
C PHE A 91 -51.76 4.60 -40.43
N VAL A 92 -52.11 4.45 -39.17
CA VAL A 92 -51.19 4.26 -38.04
C VAL A 92 -51.41 2.87 -37.47
N ARG A 93 -50.40 2.00 -37.55
CA ARG A 93 -50.49 0.62 -37.07
C ARG A 93 -49.42 0.34 -36.00
N PRO A 94 -49.79 -0.24 -34.83
CA PRO A 94 -48.81 -0.70 -33.85
C PRO A 94 -48.06 -1.93 -34.36
N LEU A 95 -46.72 -1.93 -34.26
CA LEU A 95 -45.88 -3.08 -34.59
C LEU A 95 -45.62 -3.97 -33.36
N TYR A 96 -45.29 -3.35 -32.21
CA TYR A 96 -44.92 -4.05 -30.97
C TYR A 96 -45.61 -3.49 -29.71
N ALA A 97 -46.62 -2.63 -29.88
CA ALA A 97 -47.30 -1.99 -28.75
C ALA A 97 -48.23 -2.97 -28.01
N THR A 98 -48.17 -2.95 -26.68
CA THR A 98 -49.14 -3.63 -25.81
C THR A 98 -50.49 -2.89 -25.83
N PRO A 99 -51.60 -3.49 -25.36
CA PRO A 99 -52.85 -2.75 -25.19
C PRO A 99 -52.69 -1.56 -24.24
N GLY A 100 -53.17 -0.38 -24.63
CA GLY A 100 -52.97 0.85 -23.85
C GLY A 100 -53.23 2.13 -24.64
N TYR A 101 -53.01 3.28 -24.01
CA TYR A 101 -53.06 4.59 -24.67
C TYR A 101 -51.64 5.09 -24.89
N TYR A 102 -51.36 5.48 -26.12
CA TYR A 102 -50.05 5.93 -26.55
C TYR A 102 -50.12 7.34 -27.14
N ALA A 103 -49.02 8.08 -27.00
CA ALA A 103 -48.83 9.36 -27.64
C ALA A 103 -47.42 9.42 -28.24
N PHE A 104 -47.31 9.72 -29.53
CA PHE A 104 -46.01 9.80 -30.21
C PHE A 104 -46.01 10.93 -31.25
N ALA A 105 -44.82 11.34 -31.68
CA ALA A 105 -44.66 12.48 -32.59
C ALA A 105 -44.74 12.05 -34.06
N LEU A 106 -45.54 12.78 -34.84
CA LEU A 106 -45.54 12.81 -36.29
C LEU A 106 -44.72 14.01 -36.76
N HIS A 107 -43.77 13.76 -37.64
CA HIS A 107 -42.93 14.77 -38.25
C HIS A 107 -43.35 14.99 -39.70
N VAL A 108 -43.66 16.24 -40.04
CA VAL A 108 -43.89 16.69 -41.42
C VAL A 108 -42.76 17.62 -41.79
N ARG A 109 -41.95 17.22 -42.75
CA ARG A 109 -40.76 17.94 -43.21
C ARG A 109 -41.01 18.49 -44.60
N HIS A 110 -40.77 19.78 -44.79
CA HIS A 110 -40.74 20.38 -46.10
C HIS A 110 -39.44 19.96 -46.83
N SER A 111 -39.56 19.34 -48.01
CA SER A 111 -38.43 18.69 -48.68
C SER A 111 -37.34 19.67 -49.15
N ALA A 112 -37.73 20.88 -49.57
CA ALA A 112 -36.79 21.86 -50.13
C ALA A 112 -36.09 22.70 -49.05
N SER A 113 -36.82 23.17 -48.02
CA SER A 113 -36.25 24.02 -46.96
C SER A 113 -35.76 23.25 -45.74
N GLY A 114 -36.18 21.99 -45.58
CA GLY A 114 -35.92 21.20 -44.37
C GLY A 114 -36.71 21.63 -43.14
N ALA A 115 -37.61 22.62 -43.26
CA ALA A 115 -38.47 23.07 -42.16
C ALA A 115 -39.35 21.93 -41.66
N LEU A 116 -39.55 21.85 -40.33
CA LEU A 116 -40.14 20.69 -39.67
C LEU A 116 -41.31 21.12 -38.77
N ALA A 117 -42.50 20.60 -39.07
CA ALA A 117 -43.66 20.68 -38.19
C ALA A 117 -43.79 19.37 -37.39
N ARG A 118 -44.04 19.47 -36.09
CA ARG A 118 -44.26 18.33 -35.19
C ARG A 118 -45.70 18.33 -34.68
N LYS A 119 -46.40 17.22 -34.86
CA LYS A 119 -47.75 17.00 -34.31
C LYS A 119 -47.76 15.73 -33.47
N THR A 120 -48.58 15.71 -32.42
CA THR A 120 -48.67 14.54 -31.53
C THR A 120 -49.87 13.70 -31.96
N ILE A 121 -49.65 12.43 -32.26
CA ILE A 121 -50.70 11.44 -32.45
C ILE A 121 -51.00 10.81 -31.10
N THR A 122 -52.27 10.79 -30.70
CA THR A 122 -52.76 10.01 -29.56
C THR A 122 -53.62 8.85 -30.06
N ILE A 123 -53.33 7.63 -29.61
CA ILE A 123 -53.97 6.40 -30.09
C ILE A 123 -54.25 5.42 -28.94
N GLY A 124 -55.44 4.85 -28.91
CA GLY A 124 -55.79 3.71 -28.03
C GLY A 124 -55.62 2.37 -28.76
N VAL A 125 -54.76 1.49 -28.25
CA VAL A 125 -54.55 0.14 -28.75
C VAL A 125 -55.35 -0.85 -27.92
N GLN A 126 -56.25 -1.59 -28.57
CA GLN A 126 -57.08 -2.63 -27.97
C GLN A 126 -56.52 -4.03 -28.30
N PRO A 127 -56.75 -5.03 -27.42
CA PRO A 127 -56.40 -6.42 -27.73
C PRO A 127 -57.18 -6.93 -28.94
N LYS A 128 -56.62 -7.92 -29.64
CA LYS A 128 -57.17 -8.49 -30.88
C LYS A 128 -58.58 -9.08 -30.67
N ASN A 129 -58.80 -9.70 -29.52
CA ASN A 129 -60.06 -10.34 -29.12
C ASN A 129 -60.81 -9.49 -28.08
N TYR A 130 -61.06 -8.21 -28.37
CA TYR A 130 -61.80 -7.33 -27.47
C TYR A 130 -63.26 -7.79 -27.29
N VAL A 131 -63.60 -8.26 -26.09
CA VAL A 131 -64.98 -8.52 -25.67
C VAL A 131 -65.50 -7.28 -24.91
N PRO A 132 -66.56 -6.61 -25.39
CA PRO A 132 -67.13 -5.45 -24.71
C PRO A 132 -67.47 -5.77 -23.24
N GLY A 133 -66.94 -4.99 -22.31
CA GLY A 133 -67.12 -5.17 -20.86
C GLY A 133 -66.03 -5.99 -20.15
N GLN A 134 -65.08 -6.57 -20.89
CA GLN A 134 -63.94 -7.28 -20.30
C GLN A 134 -62.71 -6.35 -20.23
N TYR A 135 -62.21 -6.13 -19.01
CA TYR A 135 -60.98 -5.36 -18.80
C TYR A 135 -59.76 -6.15 -19.30
N ALA A 136 -58.93 -5.52 -20.14
CA ALA A 136 -57.61 -6.04 -20.49
C ALA A 136 -56.76 -6.13 -19.20
N PRO A 137 -55.95 -7.19 -18.99
CA PRO A 137 -55.09 -7.28 -17.82
C PRO A 137 -54.20 -6.05 -17.66
N ALA A 138 -53.95 -5.63 -16.41
CA ALA A 138 -52.97 -4.58 -16.12
C ALA A 138 -52.38 -4.83 -14.74
N VAL A 139 -51.07 -5.01 -14.70
CA VAL A 139 -50.31 -5.29 -13.48
C VAL A 139 -49.26 -4.20 -13.30
N ARG A 140 -49.16 -3.65 -12.10
CA ARG A 140 -48.09 -2.71 -11.71
C ARG A 140 -47.14 -3.40 -10.75
N LEU A 141 -45.85 -3.20 -10.98
CA LEU A 141 -44.76 -3.85 -10.25
C LEU A 141 -43.86 -2.79 -9.63
N TYR A 142 -43.59 -2.93 -8.33
CA TYR A 142 -42.67 -2.06 -7.60
C TYR A 142 -41.68 -2.94 -6.84
N PRO A 143 -40.55 -3.33 -7.47
CA PRO A 143 -39.50 -4.08 -6.80
C PRO A 143 -38.77 -3.21 -5.76
N SER A 144 -38.34 -3.82 -4.67
CA SER A 144 -37.40 -3.23 -3.72
C SER A 144 -36.46 -4.30 -3.16
N VAL A 145 -35.19 -3.92 -3.02
CA VAL A 145 -34.11 -4.77 -2.50
C VAL A 145 -33.21 -3.90 -1.64
N SER A 146 -32.90 -4.35 -0.43
CA SER A 146 -31.87 -3.71 0.40
C SER A 146 -30.48 -4.20 -0.02
N PRO A 147 -29.41 -3.42 0.24
CA PRO A 147 -28.04 -3.87 0.00
C PRO A 147 -27.81 -5.26 0.60
N ILE A 148 -27.26 -6.18 -0.18
CA ILE A 148 -27.18 -7.59 0.17
C ILE A 148 -25.82 -7.89 0.80
N ASP A 149 -25.83 -8.30 2.08
CA ASP A 149 -24.69 -9.00 2.68
C ASP A 149 -24.75 -10.48 2.27
N PRO A 150 -23.77 -10.99 1.50
CA PRO A 150 -23.81 -12.35 0.99
C PRO A 150 -23.62 -13.42 2.09
N ARG A 151 -23.31 -13.03 3.34
CA ARG A 151 -23.27 -13.95 4.48
C ARG A 151 -24.65 -14.27 5.04
N GLU A 152 -25.60 -13.37 4.85
CA GLU A 152 -26.95 -13.45 5.40
C GLU A 152 -27.97 -13.77 4.29
N PRO A 153 -29.05 -14.49 4.60
CA PRO A 153 -30.15 -14.65 3.65
C PRO A 153 -30.79 -13.29 3.39
N ALA A 154 -30.83 -12.87 2.12
CA ALA A 154 -31.50 -11.64 1.71
C ALA A 154 -32.87 -11.94 1.12
N VAL A 155 -33.72 -10.92 1.03
CA VAL A 155 -35.07 -11.02 0.49
C VAL A 155 -35.31 -9.93 -0.54
N ILE A 156 -35.88 -10.32 -1.67
CA ILE A 156 -36.36 -9.40 -2.70
C ILE A 156 -37.86 -9.23 -2.50
N THR A 157 -38.30 -7.99 -2.37
CA THR A 157 -39.71 -7.66 -2.20
C THR A 157 -40.26 -7.10 -3.49
N ILE A 158 -41.42 -7.58 -3.93
CA ILE A 158 -42.12 -7.04 -5.10
C ILE A 158 -43.53 -6.69 -4.67
N ASN A 159 -43.83 -5.40 -4.63
CA ASN A 159 -45.20 -4.93 -4.41
C ASN A 159 -45.92 -4.95 -5.74
N VAL A 160 -46.93 -5.80 -5.84
CA VAL A 160 -47.72 -6.02 -7.05
C VAL A 160 -49.11 -5.46 -6.85
N THR A 161 -49.63 -4.77 -7.85
CA THR A 161 -51.01 -4.28 -7.87
C THR A 161 -51.70 -4.72 -9.15
N ASN A 162 -52.83 -5.43 -9.03
CA ASN A 162 -53.76 -5.59 -10.14
C ASN A 162 -54.51 -4.26 -10.31
N ALA A 163 -54.33 -3.60 -11.46
CA ALA A 163 -54.97 -2.30 -11.71
C ALA A 163 -56.41 -2.42 -12.22
N ASN A 164 -56.94 -3.65 -12.39
CA ASN A 164 -58.28 -3.90 -12.90
C ASN A 164 -59.14 -4.69 -11.92
N ARG A 165 -60.47 -4.60 -12.08
CA ARG A 165 -61.46 -5.37 -11.30
C ARG A 165 -61.53 -6.85 -11.67
N ARG A 166 -60.84 -7.26 -12.75
CA ARG A 166 -60.79 -8.63 -13.24
C ARG A 166 -59.78 -9.44 -12.43
N ASP A 167 -60.18 -10.62 -11.97
CA ASP A 167 -59.26 -11.59 -11.38
C ASP A 167 -58.30 -12.12 -12.45
N LEU A 168 -57.01 -12.13 -12.13
CA LEU A 168 -55.95 -12.67 -12.96
C LEU A 168 -55.50 -14.01 -12.37
N LYS A 169 -55.58 -15.07 -13.17
CA LYS A 169 -55.20 -16.42 -12.77
C LYS A 169 -53.86 -16.80 -13.36
N ASN A 170 -53.07 -17.58 -12.61
CA ASN A 170 -51.77 -18.11 -13.05
C ASN A 170 -50.80 -17.02 -13.54
N VAL A 171 -50.73 -15.88 -12.85
CA VAL A 171 -49.77 -14.81 -13.20
C VAL A 171 -48.37 -15.30 -12.85
N THR A 172 -47.49 -15.39 -13.84
CA THR A 172 -46.11 -15.86 -13.67
C THR A 172 -45.17 -14.67 -13.50
N PHE A 173 -44.61 -14.52 -12.31
CA PHE A 173 -43.58 -13.52 -12.01
C PHE A 173 -42.21 -14.11 -12.27
N LYS A 174 -41.43 -13.50 -13.15
CA LYS A 174 -40.03 -13.84 -13.42
C LYS A 174 -39.15 -12.74 -12.83
N VAL A 175 -38.27 -13.12 -11.92
CA VAL A 175 -37.35 -12.23 -11.21
C VAL A 175 -35.94 -12.66 -11.58
N ARG A 176 -35.22 -11.78 -12.27
CA ARG A 176 -33.93 -12.10 -12.90
C ARG A 176 -32.88 -11.03 -12.62
N SER A 177 -31.66 -11.46 -12.38
CA SER A 177 -30.45 -10.63 -12.36
C SER A 177 -29.25 -11.50 -12.77
N ASN A 178 -28.03 -10.96 -12.76
CA ASN A 178 -26.85 -11.78 -13.01
C ASN A 178 -26.61 -12.82 -11.91
N LEU A 179 -27.14 -12.58 -10.70
CA LEU A 179 -26.94 -13.40 -9.51
C LEU A 179 -28.12 -14.34 -9.21
N LEU A 180 -29.26 -14.18 -9.90
CA LEU A 180 -30.49 -14.92 -9.58
C LEU A 180 -31.42 -15.10 -10.79
N ASN A 181 -32.16 -16.21 -10.77
CA ASN A 181 -33.22 -16.49 -11.73
C ASN A 181 -34.30 -17.32 -11.03
N THR A 182 -35.39 -16.67 -10.63
CA THR A 182 -36.50 -17.33 -9.93
C THR A 182 -37.83 -16.94 -10.55
N GLU A 183 -38.81 -17.82 -10.41
CA GLU A 183 -40.17 -17.56 -10.84
C GLU A 183 -41.19 -18.01 -9.80
N ALA A 184 -42.35 -17.37 -9.81
CA ALA A 184 -43.49 -17.75 -8.98
C ALA A 184 -44.79 -17.58 -9.77
N VAL A 185 -45.72 -18.51 -9.58
CA VAL A 185 -47.05 -18.47 -10.22
C VAL A 185 -48.09 -18.19 -9.14
N ILE A 186 -48.84 -17.10 -9.29
CA ILE A 186 -49.75 -16.60 -8.26
C ILE A 186 -51.04 -16.06 -8.91
N ASP A 187 -52.15 -16.24 -8.22
CA ASP A 187 -53.42 -15.59 -8.56
C ASP A 187 -53.50 -14.20 -7.93
N LEU A 188 -53.98 -13.22 -8.70
CA LEU A 188 -54.29 -11.86 -8.23
C LEU A 188 -55.78 -11.57 -8.39
N ALA A 189 -56.49 -11.35 -7.30
CA ALA A 189 -57.86 -10.87 -7.34
C ALA A 189 -57.94 -9.45 -7.93
N GLY A 190 -59.14 -9.07 -8.35
CA GLY A 190 -59.43 -7.73 -8.85
C GLY A 190 -59.05 -6.65 -7.85
N LEU A 191 -58.30 -5.64 -8.30
CA LEU A 191 -57.79 -4.52 -7.50
C LEU A 191 -56.91 -4.93 -6.30
N GLU A 192 -56.44 -6.18 -6.25
CA GLU A 192 -55.59 -6.67 -5.17
C GLU A 192 -54.22 -6.00 -5.17
N LYS A 193 -53.75 -5.64 -3.98
CA LYS A 193 -52.36 -5.28 -3.71
C LYS A 193 -51.74 -6.39 -2.89
N ARG A 194 -50.67 -6.98 -3.42
CA ARG A 194 -49.99 -8.11 -2.78
C ARG A 194 -48.49 -7.90 -2.77
N GLN A 195 -47.87 -8.23 -1.65
CA GLN A 195 -46.43 -8.23 -1.50
C GLN A 195 -45.90 -9.64 -1.73
N LEU A 196 -45.00 -9.78 -2.70
CA LEU A 196 -44.29 -11.03 -2.97
C LEU A 196 -42.89 -10.95 -2.39
N VAL A 197 -42.46 -12.03 -1.74
CA VAL A 197 -41.14 -12.12 -1.11
C VAL A 197 -40.39 -13.29 -1.71
N PHE A 198 -39.23 -13.00 -2.31
CA PHE A 198 -38.35 -13.98 -2.91
C PHE A 198 -37.08 -14.09 -2.06
N PRO A 199 -36.89 -15.16 -1.28
CA PRO A 199 -35.67 -15.38 -0.54
C PRO A 199 -34.52 -15.67 -1.51
N ILE A 200 -33.39 -14.99 -1.31
CA ILE A 200 -32.18 -15.20 -2.09
C ILE A 200 -31.01 -15.58 -1.19
N ARG A 201 -30.22 -16.54 -1.66
CA ARG A 201 -28.97 -16.94 -1.02
C ARG A 201 -27.83 -16.86 -2.02
N ILE A 202 -26.94 -15.92 -1.79
CA ILE A 202 -25.75 -15.68 -2.61
C ILE A 202 -24.55 -16.38 -1.92
N PRO A 203 -23.55 -16.90 -2.67
CA PRO A 203 -22.32 -17.39 -2.06
C PRO A 203 -21.62 -16.30 -1.25
N ALA A 204 -21.17 -16.61 -0.03
CA ALA A 204 -20.55 -15.63 0.87
C ALA A 204 -19.36 -14.88 0.25
N ARG A 205 -18.58 -15.54 -0.62
CA ARG A 205 -17.40 -14.96 -1.27
C ARG A 205 -17.71 -14.17 -2.55
N THR A 206 -18.98 -13.91 -2.85
CA THR A 206 -19.35 -13.09 -4.01
C THR A 206 -18.80 -11.69 -3.85
N ALA A 207 -18.02 -11.25 -4.85
CA ALA A 207 -17.40 -9.93 -4.84
C ALA A 207 -18.45 -8.81 -4.80
N PRO A 208 -18.15 -7.68 -4.13
CA PRO A 208 -19.01 -6.51 -4.15
C PRO A 208 -19.23 -6.05 -5.58
N GLN A 209 -20.50 -5.89 -5.96
CA GLN A 209 -20.87 -5.48 -7.30
C GLN A 209 -22.27 -4.85 -7.28
N SER A 210 -22.51 -3.94 -8.22
CA SER A 210 -23.85 -3.47 -8.54
C SER A 210 -24.46 -4.39 -9.59
N ASP A 211 -25.71 -4.78 -9.40
CA ASP A 211 -26.47 -5.63 -10.32
C ASP A 211 -27.86 -5.04 -10.58
N ARG A 212 -28.48 -5.47 -11.67
CA ARG A 212 -29.79 -4.99 -12.11
C ARG A 212 -30.85 -6.05 -11.98
N LEU A 213 -31.92 -5.73 -11.28
CA LEU A 213 -33.07 -6.59 -11.13
C LEU A 213 -34.10 -6.31 -12.24
N HIS A 214 -34.40 -7.33 -13.01
CA HIS A 214 -35.48 -7.35 -13.99
C HIS A 214 -36.65 -8.18 -13.46
N VAL A 215 -37.82 -7.56 -13.40
CA VAL A 215 -39.06 -8.21 -12.96
C VAL A 215 -40.08 -8.12 -14.07
N THR A 216 -40.58 -9.28 -14.50
CA THR A 216 -41.63 -9.39 -15.51
C THR A 216 -42.80 -10.19 -14.92
N ALA A 217 -44.01 -9.66 -14.99
CA ALA A 217 -45.23 -10.42 -14.75
C ALA A 217 -45.83 -10.85 -16.10
N ILE A 218 -46.05 -12.14 -16.27
CA ILE A 218 -46.63 -12.71 -17.47
C ILE A 218 -48.05 -13.16 -17.14
N VAL A 219 -49.02 -12.57 -17.84
CA VAL A 219 -50.43 -12.92 -17.72
C VAL A 219 -50.87 -13.66 -18.98
N MET A 220 -51.51 -14.81 -18.81
CA MET A 220 -52.16 -15.54 -19.89
C MET A 220 -53.60 -15.03 -20.03
N ASP A 221 -53.97 -14.50 -21.20
CA ASP A 221 -55.34 -14.11 -21.53
C ASP A 221 -55.84 -14.92 -22.74
N GLY A 222 -56.44 -16.08 -22.47
CA GLY A 222 -56.72 -17.07 -23.50
C GLY A 222 -55.42 -17.65 -24.07
N ASP A 223 -55.22 -17.51 -25.39
CA ASP A 223 -54.00 -17.93 -26.09
C ASP A 223 -52.93 -16.81 -26.16
N GLU A 224 -53.24 -15.61 -25.67
CA GLU A 224 -52.31 -14.47 -25.70
C GLU A 224 -51.48 -14.36 -24.42
N ILE A 225 -50.19 -14.11 -24.58
CA ILE A 225 -49.23 -13.89 -23.50
C ILE A 225 -48.98 -12.39 -23.39
N ILE A 226 -49.34 -11.78 -22.26
CA ILE A 226 -49.18 -10.35 -22.03
C ILE A 226 -48.11 -10.14 -20.94
N PRO A 227 -46.91 -9.64 -21.31
CA PRO A 227 -45.87 -9.29 -20.35
C PRO A 227 -46.08 -7.88 -19.78
N PHE A 228 -45.79 -7.73 -18.49
CA PHE A 228 -45.70 -6.44 -17.80
C PHE A 228 -44.33 -6.34 -17.13
N ASP A 229 -43.51 -5.43 -17.59
CA ASP A 229 -42.16 -5.22 -17.06
C ASP A 229 -42.15 -4.10 -16.03
N ALA A 230 -41.40 -4.32 -14.94
CA ALA A 230 -41.04 -3.27 -14.00
C ALA A 230 -39.89 -2.43 -14.57
N GLU A 231 -39.78 -1.19 -14.12
CA GLU A 231 -38.54 -0.44 -14.31
C GLU A 231 -37.37 -1.21 -13.65
N PRO A 232 -36.22 -1.37 -14.33
CA PRO A 232 -35.07 -2.05 -13.76
C PRO A 232 -34.65 -1.41 -12.43
N PHE A 233 -34.44 -2.23 -11.40
CA PHE A 233 -34.03 -1.78 -10.07
C PHE A 233 -32.58 -2.14 -9.81
N ASP A 234 -31.74 -1.14 -9.56
CA ASP A 234 -30.33 -1.34 -9.23
C ASP A 234 -30.18 -1.71 -7.75
N PHE A 235 -29.40 -2.75 -7.44
CA PHE A 235 -29.03 -3.13 -6.08
C PHE A 235 -27.54 -3.46 -5.99
N GLU A 236 -27.00 -3.49 -4.78
CA GLU A 236 -25.58 -3.77 -4.54
C GLU A 236 -25.37 -4.93 -3.58
N VAL A 237 -24.32 -5.71 -3.86
CA VAL A 237 -23.73 -6.65 -2.91
C VAL A 237 -22.67 -5.90 -2.12
N VAL A 238 -22.84 -5.83 -0.79
CA VAL A 238 -21.96 -5.01 0.05
C VAL A 238 -20.60 -5.68 0.28
N GLU A 239 -19.57 -4.85 0.46
CA GLU A 239 -18.27 -5.29 0.93
C GLU A 239 -18.32 -5.59 2.42
N TYR A 240 -17.75 -6.73 2.82
CA TYR A 240 -17.56 -7.07 4.22
C TYR A 240 -16.18 -7.65 4.48
N GLY A 241 -15.85 -7.74 5.77
CA GLY A 241 -14.68 -8.46 6.29
C GLY A 241 -13.45 -7.60 6.44
N GLU A 242 -12.44 -8.18 7.08
CA GLU A 242 -11.19 -7.52 7.43
C GLU A 242 -10.02 -8.50 7.36
N ILE A 243 -8.80 -7.96 7.39
CA ILE A 243 -7.59 -8.76 7.51
C ILE A 243 -7.39 -9.07 8.99
N THR A 244 -7.65 -10.32 9.36
CA THR A 244 -7.47 -10.80 10.73
C THR A 244 -6.05 -11.32 10.91
N SER A 245 -5.51 -11.21 12.13
CA SER A 245 -4.16 -11.70 12.46
C SER A 245 -4.22 -12.78 13.53
N THR A 246 -3.58 -13.92 13.28
CA THR A 246 -3.37 -14.98 14.28
C THR A 246 -1.88 -15.08 14.59
N VAL A 247 -1.52 -15.11 15.87
CA VAL A 247 -0.12 -15.17 16.32
C VAL A 247 0.22 -16.54 16.88
N GLN A 248 1.36 -17.08 16.45
CA GLN A 248 2.00 -18.24 17.06
C GLN A 248 3.37 -17.84 17.59
N GLU A 249 3.66 -18.20 18.85
CA GLU A 249 4.94 -17.91 19.49
C GLU A 249 5.71 -19.22 19.77
N GLU A 250 6.92 -19.30 19.23
CA GLU A 250 7.87 -20.36 19.55
C GLU A 250 9.03 -19.79 20.36
N ARG A 251 9.30 -20.42 21.51
CA ARG A 251 10.39 -20.04 22.41
C ARG A 251 11.46 -21.10 22.43
N SER A 252 12.69 -20.67 22.28
CA SER A 252 13.89 -21.48 22.43
C SER A 252 14.93 -20.71 23.25
N PHE A 253 15.96 -21.40 23.75
CA PHE A 253 17.05 -20.75 24.47
C PHE A 253 17.66 -19.59 23.66
N LEU A 254 17.54 -18.37 24.20
CA LEU A 254 17.95 -17.08 23.62
C LEU A 254 17.42 -16.79 22.20
N LYS A 255 16.32 -17.42 21.79
CA LYS A 255 15.68 -17.21 20.50
C LYS A 255 14.16 -17.19 20.67
N ARG A 256 13.51 -16.17 20.12
CA ARG A 256 12.05 -16.08 20.03
C ARG A 256 11.63 -15.97 18.58
N THR A 257 10.56 -16.64 18.21
CA THR A 257 10.01 -16.60 16.86
C THR A 257 8.51 -16.37 16.96
N TRP A 258 8.05 -15.27 16.38
CA TRP A 258 6.64 -14.94 16.23
C TRP A 258 6.25 -15.15 14.78
N THR A 259 5.22 -15.93 14.54
CA THR A 259 4.64 -16.13 13.20
C THR A 259 3.24 -15.54 13.22
N TYR A 260 3.07 -14.42 12.53
CA TYR A 260 1.77 -13.76 12.34
C TYR A 260 1.18 -14.24 11.03
N THR A 261 0.05 -14.94 11.09
CA THR A 261 -0.72 -15.34 9.90
C THR A 261 -1.83 -14.33 9.69
N LEU A 262 -1.70 -13.53 8.64
CA LEU A 262 -2.68 -12.54 8.22
C LEU A 262 -3.60 -13.18 7.18
N THR A 263 -4.92 -13.14 7.40
CA THR A 263 -5.91 -13.77 6.51
C THR A 263 -7.01 -12.80 6.16
N ASN A 264 -7.31 -12.66 4.87
CA ASN A 264 -8.44 -11.87 4.40
C ASN A 264 -9.74 -12.68 4.52
N THR A 265 -10.61 -12.25 5.45
CA THR A 265 -11.90 -12.90 5.71
C THR A 265 -13.05 -12.30 4.89
N GLY A 266 -12.79 -11.23 4.13
CA GLY A 266 -13.79 -10.52 3.36
C GLY A 266 -14.08 -11.13 1.99
N ASN A 267 -15.00 -10.48 1.27
CA ASN A 267 -15.38 -10.81 -0.11
C ASN A 267 -14.71 -9.92 -1.17
N ALA A 268 -13.85 -8.98 -0.76
CA ALA A 268 -13.06 -8.14 -1.65
C ALA A 268 -11.56 -8.23 -1.32
N PRO A 269 -10.66 -7.97 -2.30
CA PRO A 269 -9.25 -7.76 -2.03
C PRO A 269 -9.04 -6.58 -1.08
N LYS A 270 -8.18 -6.74 -0.08
CA LYS A 270 -7.88 -5.68 0.90
C LYS A 270 -6.38 -5.41 0.99
N GLN A 271 -6.07 -4.14 1.22
CA GLN A 271 -4.72 -3.67 1.48
C GLN A 271 -4.69 -3.04 2.87
N THR A 272 -3.73 -3.46 3.68
CA THR A 272 -3.51 -2.89 5.01
C THR A 272 -2.03 -2.80 5.32
N GLU A 273 -1.66 -1.77 6.09
CA GLU A 273 -0.32 -1.66 6.65
C GLU A 273 -0.30 -2.38 8.01
N PHE A 274 0.38 -3.52 8.09
CA PHE A 274 0.57 -4.23 9.34
C PHE A 274 1.78 -3.65 10.06
N LYS A 275 1.66 -3.27 11.33
CA LYS A 275 2.72 -2.61 12.12
C LYS A 275 3.01 -3.36 13.40
N LEU A 276 4.28 -3.60 13.68
CA LEU A 276 4.75 -4.16 14.94
C LEU A 276 5.80 -3.26 15.57
N ARG A 277 5.71 -3.04 16.88
CA ARG A 277 6.67 -2.19 17.59
C ARG A 277 8.04 -2.88 17.64
N SER A 278 9.09 -2.17 17.24
CA SER A 278 10.47 -2.65 17.19
C SER A 278 11.40 -1.73 18.01
N PRO A 279 11.66 -2.03 19.29
CA PRO A 279 12.59 -1.27 20.12
C PRO A 279 13.99 -1.19 19.48
N PHE A 280 14.68 -0.05 19.64
CA PHE A 280 15.97 0.24 19.00
C PHE A 280 17.01 -0.88 19.17
N PHE A 281 17.26 -1.31 20.41
CA PHE A 281 18.26 -2.36 20.69
C PHE A 281 17.83 -3.77 20.25
N GLN A 282 16.53 -4.04 20.23
CA GLN A 282 16.01 -5.34 19.80
C GLN A 282 16.10 -5.49 18.27
N GLY A 283 16.01 -4.39 17.53
CA GLY A 283 16.12 -4.37 16.07
C GLY A 283 17.42 -4.97 15.54
N TRP A 284 18.55 -4.81 16.25
CA TRP A 284 19.84 -5.38 15.84
C TRP A 284 19.91 -6.91 15.90
N PHE A 285 19.02 -7.54 16.67
CA PHE A 285 18.98 -8.99 16.85
C PHE A 285 17.71 -9.60 16.25
N THR A 286 16.93 -8.81 15.51
CA THR A 286 15.63 -9.24 14.96
C THR A 286 15.69 -9.28 13.45
N THR A 287 15.29 -10.41 12.89
CA THR A 287 15.15 -10.62 11.44
C THR A 287 13.68 -10.85 11.12
N THR A 288 13.21 -10.26 10.04
CA THR A 288 11.82 -10.35 9.59
C THR A 288 11.75 -10.97 8.20
N GLU A 289 10.77 -11.84 8.00
CA GLU A 289 10.49 -12.49 6.73
C GLU A 289 8.96 -12.43 6.49
N PRO A 290 8.47 -11.68 5.50
CA PRO A 290 9.21 -10.82 4.57
C PRO A 290 9.89 -9.61 5.26
N SER A 291 10.83 -8.97 4.56
CA SER A 291 11.58 -7.81 5.08
C SER A 291 10.67 -6.63 5.38
N ALA A 292 10.79 -6.07 6.58
CA ALA A 292 9.99 -4.95 7.04
C ALA A 292 10.57 -3.59 6.61
N ARG A 293 9.69 -2.61 6.38
CA ARG A 293 10.05 -1.19 6.31
C ARG A 293 10.09 -0.63 7.73
N LYS A 294 11.20 0.01 8.12
CA LYS A 294 11.29 0.73 9.41
C LYS A 294 10.57 2.07 9.29
N VAL A 295 9.63 2.34 10.19
CA VAL A 295 8.87 3.60 10.26
C VAL A 295 8.99 4.15 11.67
N ASP A 296 9.40 5.42 11.78
CA ASP A 296 9.43 6.14 13.05
C ASP A 296 8.12 6.92 13.20
N LEU A 297 7.45 6.75 14.33
CA LEU A 297 6.20 7.42 14.70
C LEU A 297 6.41 8.07 16.06
N ASP A 298 5.60 9.07 16.43
CA ASP A 298 5.73 9.74 17.75
C ASP A 298 5.69 8.78 18.96
N SER A 299 5.15 7.57 18.78
CA SER A 299 5.07 6.50 19.80
C SER A 299 6.27 5.51 19.80
N GLY A 300 7.22 5.68 18.90
CA GLY A 300 8.46 4.92 18.77
C GLY A 300 8.67 4.27 17.40
N ASN A 301 9.68 3.41 17.32
CA ASN A 301 10.05 2.69 16.10
C ASN A 301 9.14 1.47 15.83
N TYR A 302 8.70 1.31 14.58
CA TYR A 302 7.88 0.21 14.11
C TYR A 302 8.48 -0.48 12.88
N ASP A 303 8.25 -1.79 12.80
CA ASP A 303 8.34 -2.58 11.58
C ASP A 303 6.99 -2.58 10.89
N ALA A 304 6.95 -2.13 9.63
CA ALA A 304 5.74 -2.04 8.82
C ALA A 304 5.83 -2.94 7.58
N TRP A 305 4.72 -3.56 7.24
CA TRP A 305 4.54 -4.35 6.02
C TRP A 305 3.28 -3.90 5.30
N ASP A 306 3.43 -3.57 4.02
CA ASP A 306 2.31 -3.27 3.14
C ASP A 306 1.77 -4.62 2.62
N ILE A 307 0.63 -5.06 3.16
CA ILE A 307 0.06 -6.37 2.88
C ILE A 307 -1.17 -6.21 1.99
N SER A 308 -1.12 -6.81 0.80
CA SER A 308 -2.24 -6.93 -0.13
C SER A 308 -2.67 -8.39 -0.20
N LEU A 309 -3.91 -8.69 0.14
CA LEU A 309 -4.45 -10.06 0.15
C LEU A 309 -5.73 -10.15 -0.69
N GLY A 310 -5.78 -11.12 -1.58
CA GLY A 310 -6.99 -11.54 -2.27
C GLY A 310 -8.01 -12.21 -1.34
N VAL A 311 -9.19 -12.53 -1.87
CA VAL A 311 -10.30 -13.11 -1.10
C VAL A 311 -9.92 -14.50 -0.59
N GLY A 312 -9.87 -14.66 0.74
CA GLY A 312 -9.47 -15.92 1.39
C GLY A 312 -7.98 -16.24 1.31
N GLU A 313 -7.15 -15.30 0.85
CA GLU A 313 -5.70 -15.44 0.84
C GLU A 313 -5.11 -15.20 2.23
N SER A 314 -4.01 -15.88 2.53
CA SER A 314 -3.26 -15.71 3.77
C SER A 314 -1.78 -15.52 3.50
N THR A 315 -1.14 -14.62 4.25
CA THR A 315 0.32 -14.46 4.24
C THR A 315 0.88 -14.57 5.65
N GLN A 316 2.14 -14.99 5.76
CA GLN A 316 2.83 -15.16 7.03
C GLN A 316 3.94 -14.11 7.16
N VAL A 317 3.91 -13.39 8.28
CA VAL A 317 4.99 -12.49 8.71
C VAL A 317 5.70 -13.15 9.88
N ARG A 318 6.92 -13.58 9.65
CA ARG A 318 7.78 -14.23 10.63
C ARG A 318 8.79 -13.25 11.18
N VAL A 319 8.77 -13.06 12.49
CA VAL A 319 9.69 -12.18 13.23
C VAL A 319 10.54 -13.04 14.15
N VAL A 320 11.85 -13.06 13.93
CA VAL A 320 12.80 -13.89 14.68
C VAL A 320 13.76 -12.99 15.44
N THR A 321 13.72 -13.00 16.77
CA THR A 321 14.74 -12.35 17.61
C THR A 321 15.72 -13.40 18.12
N ASN A 322 17.02 -13.24 17.81
CA ASN A 322 18.08 -14.20 18.15
C ASN A 322 19.25 -13.52 18.89
N TYR A 323 19.36 -13.79 20.20
CA TYR A 323 20.43 -13.27 21.06
C TYR A 323 21.64 -14.21 21.20
N ARG A 324 21.64 -15.36 20.52
CA ARG A 324 22.77 -16.31 20.58
C ARG A 324 24.10 -15.70 20.10
N PRO A 325 24.15 -14.88 19.03
CA PRO A 325 25.40 -14.23 18.62
C PRO A 325 25.96 -13.32 19.73
N LEU A 326 25.10 -12.59 20.43
CA LEU A 326 25.50 -11.72 21.54
C LEU A 326 26.13 -12.53 22.68
N LEU A 327 25.54 -13.68 23.03
CA LEU A 327 26.11 -14.58 24.03
C LEU A 327 27.50 -15.09 23.61
N ILE A 328 27.68 -15.45 22.34
CA ILE A 328 28.99 -15.91 21.82
C ILE A 328 30.03 -14.79 21.94
N VAL A 329 29.70 -13.57 21.55
CA VAL A 329 30.61 -12.41 21.69
C VAL A 329 30.99 -12.18 23.15
N PHE A 330 30.01 -12.21 24.06
CA PHE A 330 30.26 -12.08 25.49
C PHE A 330 31.16 -13.18 26.05
N LEU A 331 30.96 -14.43 25.61
CA LEU A 331 31.77 -15.57 26.02
C LEU A 331 33.21 -15.46 25.52
N VAL A 332 33.40 -15.08 24.25
CA VAL A 332 34.73 -14.84 23.66
C VAL A 332 35.45 -13.70 24.39
N PHE A 333 34.75 -12.61 24.68
CA PHE A 333 35.29 -11.49 25.45
C PHE A 333 35.71 -11.93 26.87
N SER A 334 34.87 -12.70 27.56
CA SER A 334 35.16 -13.21 28.90
C SER A 334 36.39 -14.13 28.90
N ILE A 335 36.53 -15.00 27.90
CA ILE A 335 37.72 -15.85 27.71
C ILE A 335 38.96 -14.99 27.43
N ALA A 336 38.87 -13.98 26.57
CA ALA A 336 39.98 -13.08 26.26
C ALA A 336 40.46 -12.32 27.51
N VAL A 337 39.52 -11.83 28.35
CA VAL A 337 39.83 -11.19 29.63
C VAL A 337 40.50 -12.17 30.59
N ALA A 338 39.92 -13.37 30.77
CA ALA A 338 40.51 -14.41 31.63
C ALA A 338 41.92 -14.82 31.16
N ALA A 339 42.11 -14.98 29.84
CA ALA A 339 43.40 -15.26 29.23
C ALA A 339 44.39 -14.11 29.48
N TYR A 340 43.99 -12.85 29.30
CA TYR A 340 44.83 -11.69 29.58
C TYR A 340 45.33 -11.69 31.03
N TYR A 341 44.45 -11.89 32.01
CA TYR A 341 44.85 -11.94 33.43
C TYR A 341 45.71 -13.16 33.77
N THR A 342 45.54 -14.28 33.07
CA THR A 342 46.33 -15.51 33.30
C THR A 342 47.72 -15.45 32.67
N PHE A 343 47.86 -14.85 31.47
CA PHE A 343 49.11 -14.82 30.71
C PHE A 343 49.95 -13.55 30.90
N ARG A 344 49.37 -12.51 31.51
CA ARG A 344 50.09 -11.28 31.84
C ARG A 344 51.28 -11.58 32.78
N SER A 345 52.41 -10.90 32.56
CA SER A 345 53.58 -11.03 33.44
C SER A 345 53.26 -10.58 34.87
N PRO A 346 53.61 -11.37 35.91
CA PRO A 346 53.36 -11.02 37.30
C PRO A 346 54.28 -9.89 37.80
N LEU A 347 55.45 -9.73 37.18
CA LEU A 347 56.41 -8.69 37.55
C LEU A 347 56.29 -7.46 36.65
N VAL A 348 56.38 -6.29 37.27
CA VAL A 348 56.55 -5.01 36.59
C VAL A 348 57.92 -4.47 36.95
N VAL A 349 58.70 -4.07 35.95
CA VAL A 349 60.06 -3.55 36.15
C VAL A 349 60.12 -2.16 35.57
N ARG A 350 60.52 -1.18 36.38
CA ARG A 350 60.77 0.19 35.93
C ARG A 350 62.22 0.55 36.18
N LYS A 351 62.83 1.22 35.21
CA LYS A 351 64.20 1.69 35.28
C LYS A 351 64.23 3.19 35.04
N SER A 352 64.83 3.93 35.95
CA SER A 352 65.12 5.35 35.82
C SER A 352 66.57 5.63 36.20
N ALA A 353 67.07 6.80 35.80
CA ALA A 353 68.39 7.27 36.16
C ALA A 353 68.31 8.74 36.55
N VAL A 354 69.21 9.18 37.43
CA VAL A 354 69.31 10.55 37.93
C VAL A 354 70.78 10.96 37.94
N VAL A 355 71.10 12.17 37.52
CA VAL A 355 72.49 12.68 37.55
C VAL A 355 72.84 13.09 38.99
N ILE A 356 73.93 12.55 39.54
CA ILE A 356 74.42 12.90 40.89
C ILE A 356 75.52 13.95 40.82
N ALA A 357 76.44 13.82 39.86
CA ALA A 357 77.59 14.72 39.74
C ALA A 357 77.95 14.99 38.28
N ALA A 358 78.41 16.21 38.04
CA ALA A 358 78.88 16.69 36.75
C ALA A 358 80.32 17.17 36.85
N ARG A 359 81.12 16.90 35.81
CA ARG A 359 82.49 17.42 35.69
C ARG A 359 82.64 18.08 34.33
N GLU A 360 83.23 19.27 34.31
CA GLU A 360 83.55 20.02 33.07
C GLU A 360 82.34 20.19 32.13
N GLY A 361 81.16 20.46 32.69
CA GLY A 361 79.94 20.72 31.92
C GLY A 361 79.18 19.49 31.40
N GLY A 362 79.60 18.26 31.73
CA GLY A 362 78.89 17.03 31.35
C GLY A 362 78.67 16.03 32.48
N MET A 363 77.86 15.00 32.22
CA MET A 363 77.51 13.96 33.21
C MET A 363 78.73 13.15 33.60
N SER A 364 79.05 13.11 34.90
CA SER A 364 80.17 12.30 35.43
C SER A 364 79.67 11.11 36.25
N GLU A 365 78.59 11.26 37.02
CA GLU A 365 78.04 10.20 37.87
C GLU A 365 76.51 10.13 37.79
N LEU A 366 75.97 8.92 37.62
CA LEU A 366 74.54 8.63 37.50
C LEU A 366 74.10 7.64 38.57
N LYS A 367 73.00 7.94 39.27
CA LYS A 367 72.25 6.98 40.09
C LYS A 367 71.26 6.26 39.19
N VAL A 368 71.34 4.94 39.11
CA VAL A 368 70.33 4.12 38.44
C VAL A 368 69.40 3.53 39.48
N LEU A 369 68.10 3.66 39.24
CA LEU A 369 67.02 3.14 40.08
C LEU A 369 66.27 2.06 39.28
N ILE A 370 66.18 0.85 39.82
CA ILE A 370 65.37 -0.23 39.27
C ILE A 370 64.30 -0.59 40.30
N GLU A 371 63.05 -0.31 39.96
CA GLU A 371 61.88 -0.71 40.74
C GLU A 371 61.38 -2.05 40.19
N VAL A 372 61.26 -3.04 41.06
CA VAL A 372 60.69 -4.34 40.74
C VAL A 372 59.47 -4.54 41.64
N SER A 373 58.30 -4.63 41.02
CA SER A 373 57.02 -4.75 41.71
C SER A 373 56.32 -6.05 41.30
N ASN A 374 55.84 -6.80 42.29
CA ASN A 374 54.97 -7.95 42.05
C ASN A 374 53.52 -7.49 41.99
N ARG A 375 52.99 -7.40 40.77
CA ARG A 375 51.60 -7.00 40.54
C ARG A 375 50.61 -8.17 40.69
N SER A 376 51.10 -9.40 40.77
CA SER A 376 50.22 -10.57 40.89
C SER A 376 49.69 -10.75 42.31
N SER A 377 48.56 -11.44 42.46
CA SER A 377 47.95 -11.76 43.75
C SER A 377 48.65 -12.88 44.52
N ARG A 378 49.81 -13.34 44.05
CA ARG A 378 50.56 -14.47 44.60
C ARG A 378 52.03 -14.08 44.73
N PRO A 379 52.77 -14.63 45.71
CA PRO A 379 54.19 -14.37 45.81
C PRO A 379 54.95 -15.01 44.64
N VAL A 380 56.04 -14.36 44.22
CA VAL A 380 56.90 -14.79 43.12
C VAL A 380 58.28 -15.15 43.66
N LYS A 381 58.80 -16.32 43.28
CA LYS A 381 60.05 -16.85 43.81
C LYS A 381 61.20 -16.72 42.82
N GLU A 382 62.42 -16.73 43.35
CA GLU A 382 63.67 -16.69 42.60
C GLU A 382 63.72 -15.54 41.59
N VAL A 383 63.44 -14.33 42.08
CA VAL A 383 63.43 -13.13 41.24
C VAL A 383 64.87 -12.71 40.98
N VAL A 384 65.32 -12.91 39.74
CA VAL A 384 66.65 -12.51 39.27
C VAL A 384 66.52 -11.22 38.48
N VAL A 385 67.15 -10.15 38.95
CA VAL A 385 67.25 -8.88 38.23
C VAL A 385 68.60 -8.81 37.56
N LEU A 386 68.61 -8.58 36.25
CA LEU A 386 69.82 -8.39 35.45
C LEU A 386 69.81 -6.98 34.88
N ASP A 387 70.88 -6.24 35.10
CA ASP A 387 71.06 -4.95 34.44
C ASP A 387 72.45 -4.82 33.81
N LYS A 388 72.49 -4.12 32.68
CA LYS A 388 73.68 -3.97 31.85
C LYS A 388 74.14 -2.52 31.88
N VAL A 389 75.36 -2.32 32.35
CA VAL A 389 76.06 -1.04 32.30
C VAL A 389 76.90 -0.99 31.02
N PRO A 390 76.66 0.00 30.14
CA PRO A 390 77.43 0.19 28.91
C PRO A 390 78.93 0.34 29.17
N HIS A 391 79.77 -0.03 28.19
CA HIS A 391 81.24 0.04 28.32
C HIS A 391 81.78 1.45 28.61
N ILE A 392 81.03 2.49 28.24
CA ILE A 392 81.36 3.91 28.48
C ILE A 392 81.27 4.32 29.96
N ALA A 393 80.71 3.47 30.83
CA ALA A 393 80.58 3.73 32.27
C ALA A 393 81.12 2.56 33.11
N THR A 394 81.61 2.86 34.30
CA THR A 394 82.06 1.90 35.31
C THR A 394 81.12 1.93 36.51
N VAL A 395 80.99 0.80 37.19
CA VAL A 395 80.15 0.70 38.40
C VAL A 395 80.94 1.18 39.61
N VAL A 396 80.39 2.14 40.35
CA VAL A 396 80.96 2.58 41.62
C VAL A 396 80.69 1.49 42.66
N ARG A 397 81.74 0.95 43.28
CA ARG A 397 81.65 -0.18 44.21
C ARG A 397 81.27 0.23 45.64
N ASP A 398 81.02 1.51 45.87
CA ASP A 398 80.54 2.05 47.13
C ASP A 398 79.00 2.07 47.10
N PHE A 399 78.39 1.10 47.79
CA PHE A 399 76.94 0.94 47.84
C PHE A 399 76.40 1.60 49.11
N GLU A 400 75.43 2.52 48.94
CA GLU A 400 74.76 3.22 50.04
C GLU A 400 74.22 2.21 51.08
N VAL A 401 74.38 2.53 52.38
CA VAL A 401 73.90 1.68 53.49
C VAL A 401 72.38 1.54 53.38
N GLY A 402 71.88 0.30 53.34
CA GLY A 402 70.46 -0.01 53.15
C GLY A 402 70.04 -0.38 51.72
N THR A 403 70.96 -0.41 50.76
CA THR A 403 70.68 -0.82 49.37
C THR A 403 71.01 -2.30 49.11
N ILE A 404 70.24 -2.95 48.23
CA ILE A 404 70.45 -4.36 47.87
C ILE A 404 71.69 -4.46 46.97
N ARG A 405 72.75 -5.07 47.50
CA ARG A 405 74.00 -5.28 46.76
C ARG A 405 73.83 -6.35 45.67
N PRO A 406 74.52 -6.22 44.52
CA PRO A 406 74.49 -7.22 43.47
C PRO A 406 75.13 -8.52 43.97
N THR A 407 74.45 -9.65 43.77
CA THR A 407 74.95 -11.00 44.07
C THR A 407 76.14 -11.36 43.17
N LYS A 408 76.18 -10.85 41.94
CA LYS A 408 77.29 -11.09 40.99
C LYS A 408 77.51 -9.89 40.07
N ILE A 409 78.77 -9.52 39.89
CA ILE A 409 79.21 -8.50 38.92
C ILE A 409 80.13 -9.19 37.93
N THR A 410 79.78 -9.18 36.63
CA THR A 410 80.60 -9.79 35.57
C THR A 410 81.01 -8.71 34.57
N HIS A 411 82.32 -8.60 34.31
CA HIS A 411 82.87 -7.62 33.38
C HIS A 411 83.20 -8.30 32.05
N ASP A 412 82.63 -7.81 30.96
CA ASP A 412 82.91 -8.25 29.59
C ASP A 412 83.61 -7.11 28.83
N GLN A 413 84.74 -7.40 28.19
CA GLN A 413 85.57 -6.40 27.52
C GLN A 413 84.82 -5.66 26.40
N HIS A 414 83.89 -6.33 25.70
CA HIS A 414 83.13 -5.75 24.58
C HIS A 414 81.69 -5.39 24.96
N LYS A 415 81.07 -6.11 25.89
CA LYS A 415 79.65 -5.94 26.23
C LYS A 415 79.42 -5.06 27.46
N GLY A 416 80.45 -4.63 28.18
CA GLY A 416 80.30 -3.79 29.39
C GLY A 416 80.12 -4.61 30.67
N THR A 417 79.58 -4.01 31.73
CA THR A 417 79.42 -4.67 33.04
C THR A 417 78.00 -5.18 33.24
N LEU A 418 77.84 -6.45 33.59
CA LEU A 418 76.55 -7.06 33.94
C LEU A 418 76.41 -7.16 35.46
N LEU A 419 75.33 -6.58 35.98
CA LEU A 419 74.93 -6.65 37.38
C LEU A 419 73.79 -7.66 37.54
N LYS A 420 73.93 -8.57 38.50
CA LYS A 420 72.91 -9.56 38.85
C LYS A 420 72.52 -9.43 40.31
N TRP A 421 71.23 -9.26 40.58
CA TRP A 421 70.62 -9.39 41.90
C TRP A 421 69.73 -10.62 41.92
N THR A 422 69.76 -11.35 43.04
CA THR A 422 68.90 -12.51 43.29
C THR A 422 68.09 -12.20 44.54
N LEU A 423 66.76 -12.22 44.41
CA LEU A 423 65.81 -12.02 45.49
C LEU A 423 65.05 -13.34 45.68
N ASP A 424 64.97 -13.82 46.91
CA ASP A 424 64.40 -15.15 47.20
C ASP A 424 62.91 -15.22 46.89
N GLU A 425 62.16 -14.25 47.40
CA GLU A 425 60.72 -14.11 47.20
C GLU A 425 60.33 -12.64 47.18
N LEU A 426 59.30 -12.33 46.39
CA LEU A 426 58.64 -11.02 46.33
C LEU A 426 57.14 -11.26 46.55
N ASP A 427 56.61 -10.80 47.68
CA ASP A 427 55.22 -11.01 48.10
C ASP A 427 54.22 -10.32 47.16
N SER A 428 52.96 -10.70 47.26
CA SER A 428 51.87 -10.10 46.47
C SER A 428 51.78 -8.60 46.74
N GLY A 429 51.97 -7.77 45.71
CA GLY A 429 51.96 -6.31 45.84
C GLY A 429 53.25 -5.72 46.41
N GLU A 430 54.27 -6.53 46.72
CA GLU A 430 55.54 -6.05 47.23
C GLU A 430 56.35 -5.35 46.14
N GLU A 431 56.96 -4.22 46.50
CA GLU A 431 57.85 -3.45 45.64
C GLU A 431 59.24 -3.38 46.25
N ARG A 432 60.27 -3.68 45.45
CA ARG A 432 61.66 -3.53 45.84
C ARG A 432 62.37 -2.58 44.92
N VAL A 433 63.18 -1.71 45.53
CA VAL A 433 63.93 -0.67 44.84
C VAL A 433 65.41 -1.01 44.93
N ILE A 434 66.06 -1.14 43.78
CA ILE A 434 67.48 -1.40 43.65
C ILE A 434 68.14 -0.13 43.12
N THR A 435 69.11 0.40 43.87
CA THR A 435 69.90 1.56 43.48
C THR A 435 71.36 1.18 43.32
N TYR A 436 72.01 1.73 42.30
CA TYR A 436 73.46 1.66 42.17
C TYR A 436 73.97 2.89 41.42
N ARG A 437 75.27 3.18 41.57
CA ARG A 437 75.90 4.34 40.93
C ARG A 437 76.84 3.90 39.83
N ILE A 438 76.83 4.63 38.73
CA ILE A 438 77.77 4.45 37.63
C ILE A 438 78.50 5.75 37.38
N GLN A 439 79.80 5.64 37.14
CA GLN A 439 80.66 6.76 36.78
C GLN A 439 81.00 6.64 35.30
N SER A 440 80.81 7.71 34.55
CA SER A 440 81.21 7.74 33.14
C SER A 440 82.74 7.84 33.04
N LYS A 441 83.32 7.11 32.08
CA LYS A 441 84.77 7.18 31.78
C LYS A 441 85.17 8.50 31.11
N LEU A 442 84.21 9.18 30.47
CA LEU A 442 84.35 10.47 29.78
C LEU A 442 83.19 11.39 30.16
N SER A 443 83.38 12.71 30.18
CA SER A 443 82.27 13.64 30.41
C SER A 443 81.27 13.57 29.25
N ILE A 444 80.03 13.17 29.52
CA ILE A 444 79.00 13.02 28.48
C ILE A 444 78.26 14.34 28.32
N LEU A 445 78.44 14.99 27.17
CA LEU A 445 77.68 16.15 26.72
C LEU A 445 76.54 15.66 25.81
N GLY A 446 75.31 15.56 26.33
CA GLY A 446 74.13 15.16 25.55
C GLY A 446 73.19 14.15 26.25
N GLN A 447 72.45 13.35 25.48
CA GLN A 447 71.55 12.32 25.99
C GLN A 447 72.23 10.94 26.03
N MET A 448 72.13 10.25 27.17
CA MET A 448 72.57 8.88 27.37
C MET A 448 71.37 7.95 27.45
N ARG A 449 71.38 6.87 26.65
CA ARG A 449 70.38 5.80 26.72
C ARG A 449 70.96 4.61 27.48
N LEU A 450 70.29 4.20 28.55
CA LEU A 450 70.66 3.02 29.30
C LEU A 450 69.94 1.79 28.75
N PRO A 451 70.62 0.62 28.67
CA PRO A 451 69.99 -0.65 28.31
C PRO A 451 68.84 -0.98 29.26
N VAL A 452 67.83 -1.71 28.76
CA VAL A 452 66.74 -2.21 29.60
C VAL A 452 67.26 -3.24 30.62
N ALA A 453 66.74 -3.17 31.84
CA ALA A 453 66.91 -4.23 32.81
C ALA A 453 66.02 -5.42 32.43
N VAL A 454 66.49 -6.63 32.69
CA VAL A 454 65.76 -7.87 32.43
C VAL A 454 65.57 -8.58 33.74
N THR A 455 64.33 -8.85 34.11
CA THR A 455 64.01 -9.71 35.25
C THR A 455 63.58 -11.08 34.79
N LYS A 456 63.97 -12.08 35.55
CA LYS A 456 63.51 -13.46 35.43
C LYS A 456 62.88 -13.86 36.76
N CYS A 457 61.84 -14.66 36.70
CA CYS A 457 61.23 -15.21 37.90
C CYS A 457 60.62 -16.56 37.63
N VAL A 458 60.48 -17.36 38.69
CA VAL A 458 59.82 -18.66 38.63
C VAL A 458 58.41 -18.50 39.17
N THR A 459 57.43 -18.85 38.33
CA THR A 459 56.02 -18.90 38.72
C THR A 459 55.54 -20.34 38.67
N LYS A 460 54.36 -20.64 39.24
CA LYS A 460 53.71 -21.95 39.04
C LYS A 460 53.47 -22.30 37.56
N SER A 461 53.45 -21.29 36.67
CA SER A 461 53.28 -21.46 35.22
C SER A 461 54.59 -21.65 34.45
N GLY A 462 55.74 -21.67 35.14
CA GLY A 462 57.08 -21.72 34.55
C GLY A 462 57.89 -20.43 34.71
N GLU A 463 59.06 -20.37 34.07
CA GLU A 463 59.94 -19.19 34.04
C GLU A 463 59.31 -18.06 33.22
N ARG A 464 59.20 -16.86 33.79
CA ARG A 464 58.74 -15.66 33.10
C ARG A 464 59.85 -14.62 33.04
N ARG A 465 59.97 -13.95 31.89
CA ARG A 465 60.94 -12.88 31.65
C ARG A 465 60.23 -11.56 31.39
N THR A 466 60.63 -10.52 32.09
CA THR A 466 60.09 -9.16 31.91
C THR A 466 61.24 -8.22 31.61
N LYS A 467 61.00 -7.24 30.74
CA LYS A 467 61.95 -6.16 30.45
C LYS A 467 61.44 -4.86 31.06
N SER A 468 62.36 -4.02 31.53
CA SER A 468 62.03 -2.67 31.95
C SER A 468 61.71 -1.77 30.75
N ASN A 469 61.21 -0.57 31.02
CA ASN A 469 61.27 0.54 30.08
C ASN A 469 62.73 0.91 29.75
N ILE A 470 62.91 1.60 28.63
CA ILE A 470 64.19 2.21 28.24
C ILE A 470 64.34 3.51 29.05
N SER A 471 65.46 3.65 29.77
CA SER A 471 65.79 4.88 30.51
C SER A 471 66.68 5.78 29.64
N GLN A 472 66.25 7.03 29.46
CA GLN A 472 67.00 8.06 28.74
C GLN A 472 67.25 9.22 29.71
N ILE A 473 68.48 9.71 29.76
CA ILE A 473 68.86 10.85 30.61
C ILE A 473 69.65 11.86 29.80
N GLY A 474 69.31 13.14 29.92
CA GLY A 474 69.96 14.23 29.20
C GLY A 474 70.50 15.28 30.17
N PHE A 475 71.52 16.02 29.73
CA PHE A 475 72.04 17.17 30.46
C PHE A 475 71.27 18.40 30.00
N GLY A 476 70.53 19.05 30.91
CA GLY A 476 69.72 20.23 30.62
C GLY A 476 68.29 19.91 30.17
N GLN A 477 67.41 19.70 31.14
CA GLN A 477 66.08 20.33 31.23
C GLN A 477 65.86 20.75 32.67
#